data_AF-A0A8C0V410-F1
#
_entry.id   AF-A0A8C0V410-F1
#
_cell.length_a   1.000
_cell.length_b   1.000
_cell.length_c   1.000
_cell.angle_alpha   90.00
_cell.angle_beta   90.00
_cell.angle_gamma   90.00
#
_symmetry.space_group_name_H-M   'P 1'
#
loop_
_entity.id
_entity.type
_entity.pdbx_description
1 polymer ?
#
loop_
_entity_poly.entity_id
_entity_poly.type
_entity_poly.pdbx_seq_one_letter_code
_entity_poly.pdbx_strand_id
1 'polypeptide(L)'
;MNFFRVGKYFTLVDMPGYGYRAPQDFAEMVEAYLQERHNLKRTFLLVDGVVGLQKTDHIAVEMLEEFGTPYVMVLTKIDRASRGVLLKNVLEIQEFVKESTQGCFPQLFLVSRCSRIVHLACRH
;
A
#
# COMPACT_ATOMS: atom_id res chain seq x y z
N MET A 1 16.40 4.14 0.25
CA MET A 1 15.53 3.40 -0.70
C MET A 1 16.37 2.34 -1.39
N ASN A 2 15.81 1.15 -1.61
CA ASN A 2 16.49 0.09 -2.36
C ASN A 2 15.84 -0.08 -3.73
N PHE A 3 16.65 -0.38 -4.75
CA PHE A 3 16.19 -0.55 -6.13
C PHE A 3 16.52 -1.96 -6.63
N PHE A 4 15.51 -2.67 -7.12
CA PHE A 4 15.62 -4.04 -7.61
C PHE A 4 15.17 -4.10 -9.07
N ARG A 5 16.11 -4.35 -9.99
CA ARG A 5 15.78 -4.52 -11.41
C ARG A 5 15.24 -5.92 -11.69
N VAL A 6 14.07 -5.98 -12.30
CA VAL A 6 13.46 -7.23 -12.80
C VAL A 6 13.79 -7.34 -14.29
N GLY A 7 14.95 -7.93 -14.57
CA GLY A 7 15.48 -8.08 -15.93
C GLY A 7 15.65 -6.72 -16.63
N LYS A 8 14.98 -6.57 -17.78
CA LYS A 8 14.94 -5.34 -18.58
C LYS A 8 13.54 -4.69 -18.58
N TYR A 9 12.62 -5.16 -17.75
CA TYR A 9 11.21 -4.80 -17.84
C TYR A 9 10.83 -3.64 -16.90
N PHE A 10 11.16 -3.76 -15.62
CA PHE A 10 10.83 -2.75 -14.62
C PHE A 10 11.79 -2.81 -13.43
N THR A 11 11.69 -1.79 -12.58
CA THR A 11 12.42 -1.69 -11.32
C THR A 11 11.40 -1.65 -10.19
N LEU A 12 11.55 -2.54 -9.22
CA LEU A 12 10.86 -2.44 -7.94
C LEU A 12 11.67 -1.55 -7.02
N VAL A 13 10.98 -0.65 -6.33
CA VAL A 13 11.60 0.26 -5.39
C VAL A 13 11.02 -0.01 -4.01
N ASP A 14 11.91 -0.33 -3.09
CA ASP A 14 11.59 -0.53 -1.69
C ASP A 14 11.90 0.77 -0.95
N MET A 15 10.82 1.45 -0.57
CA MET A 15 10.89 2.71 0.16
C MET A 15 11.10 2.41 1.64
N PRO A 16 11.78 3.30 2.40
CA PRO A 16 11.83 3.15 3.85
C PRO A 16 10.42 2.94 4.42
N GLY A 17 10.30 2.22 5.54
CA GLY A 17 8.99 1.99 6.14
C GLY A 17 8.42 3.31 6.68
N TYR A 18 7.16 3.61 6.36
CA TYR A 18 6.41 4.69 6.98
C TYR A 18 5.84 4.22 8.33
N GLY A 19 5.75 5.11 9.32
CA GLY A 19 5.22 4.82 10.65
C GLY A 19 6.27 4.77 11.77
N TYR A 20 6.07 3.89 12.76
CA TYR A 20 6.85 3.93 14.02
C TYR A 20 8.38 3.85 13.85
N ARG A 21 8.86 3.25 12.76
CA ARG A 21 10.30 3.11 12.44
C ARG A 21 10.75 4.00 11.29
N ALA A 22 9.94 4.98 10.89
CA ALA A 22 10.30 5.89 9.82
C ALA A 22 11.49 6.78 10.25
N PRO A 23 12.47 6.98 9.37
CA PRO A 23 13.47 8.04 9.51
C PRO A 23 12.81 9.42 9.68
N GLN A 24 13.51 10.38 10.29
CA GLN A 24 12.97 11.75 10.48
C GLN A 24 12.72 12.45 9.14
N ASP A 25 13.57 12.20 8.15
CA ASP A 25 13.53 12.71 6.78
C ASP A 25 12.64 11.86 5.84
N PHE A 26 11.91 10.88 6.39
CA PHE A 26 11.09 9.96 5.61
C PHE A 26 10.10 10.69 4.69
N ALA A 27 9.36 11.66 5.24
CA ALA A 27 8.32 12.37 4.50
C ALA A 27 8.91 13.09 3.29
N GLU A 28 9.94 13.93 3.50
CA GLU A 28 10.61 14.68 2.43
C GLU A 28 11.19 13.75 1.35
N MET A 29 11.81 12.64 1.75
CA MET A 29 12.36 11.65 0.81
C MET A 29 11.28 11.00 -0.06
N VAL A 30 10.15 10.62 0.54
CA VAL A 30 9.06 9.94 -0.16
C VAL A 30 8.28 10.92 -1.04
N GLU A 31 8.02 12.11 -0.53
CA GLU A 31 7.35 13.18 -1.25
C GLU A 31 8.12 13.55 -2.52
N ALA A 32 9.41 13.86 -2.39
CA ALA A 32 10.28 14.15 -3.54
C ALA A 32 10.28 12.99 -4.56
N TYR A 33 10.30 11.74 -4.08
CA TYR A 33 10.26 10.57 -4.96
C TYR A 33 8.93 10.41 -5.68
N LEU A 34 7.80 10.63 -5.01
CA LEU A 34 6.47 10.53 -5.63
C LEU A 34 6.24 11.67 -6.64
N GLN A 35 6.71 12.88 -6.33
CA GLN A 35 6.52 14.06 -7.17
C GLN A 35 7.40 14.05 -8.43
N GLU A 36 8.70 13.74 -8.31
CA GLU A 36 9.65 13.87 -9.43
C GLU A 36 9.60 12.67 -10.38
N ARG A 37 9.08 11.53 -9.94
CA ARG A 37 9.27 10.26 -10.64
C ARG A 37 8.12 9.93 -11.61
N HIS A 38 8.12 10.61 -12.76
CA HIS A 38 7.10 10.44 -13.81
C HIS A 38 6.95 9.02 -14.39
N ASN A 39 7.92 8.12 -14.19
CA ASN A 39 7.83 6.72 -14.63
C ASN A 39 7.28 5.77 -13.55
N LEU A 40 6.86 6.27 -12.39
CA LEU A 40 6.16 5.48 -11.38
C LEU A 40 4.79 5.05 -11.92
N LYS A 41 4.55 3.73 -11.98
CA LYS A 41 3.33 3.17 -12.58
C LYS A 41 2.28 2.76 -11.55
N ARG A 42 2.71 2.27 -10.39
CA ARG A 42 1.83 1.81 -9.32
C ARG A 42 2.56 1.81 -7.99
N THR A 43 1.88 2.25 -6.95
CA THR A 43 2.35 2.17 -5.56
C THR A 43 1.60 1.07 -4.82
N PHE A 44 2.29 0.32 -3.97
CA PHE A 44 1.69 -0.71 -3.12
C PHE A 44 1.80 -0.29 -1.66
N LEU A 45 0.66 -0.01 -1.04
CA LEU A 45 0.56 0.33 0.37
C LEU A 45 0.36 -0.95 1.18
N LEU A 46 1.33 -1.30 2.02
CA LEU A 46 1.33 -2.53 2.78
C LEU A 46 0.77 -2.29 4.19
N VAL A 47 -0.43 -2.78 4.45
CA VAL A 47 -1.09 -2.70 5.77
C VAL A 47 -0.91 -4.04 6.49
N ASP A 48 -0.63 -4.02 7.79
CA ASP A 48 -0.52 -5.25 8.58
C ASP A 48 -1.91 -5.78 8.93
N GLY A 49 -2.25 -7.00 8.51
CA GLY A 49 -3.56 -7.62 8.73
C GLY A 49 -3.90 -7.91 10.18
N VAL A 50 -2.92 -7.92 11.09
CA VAL A 50 -3.13 -8.09 12.53
C VAL A 50 -3.41 -6.75 13.20
N VAL A 51 -2.74 -5.69 12.76
CA VAL A 51 -2.83 -4.35 13.37
C VAL A 51 -4.00 -3.56 12.79
N GLY A 52 -4.27 -3.68 11.49
CA GLY A 52 -5.25 -2.86 10.78
C GLY A 52 -4.68 -1.50 10.35
N LEU A 53 -5.56 -0.58 9.95
CA LEU A 53 -5.18 0.76 9.55
C LEU A 53 -4.60 1.55 10.73
N GLN A 54 -3.56 2.31 10.44
CA GLN A 54 -2.93 3.23 11.37
C GLN A 54 -2.98 4.66 10.83
N LYS A 55 -2.85 5.64 11.71
CA LYS A 55 -2.77 7.07 11.35
C LYS A 55 -1.76 7.35 10.23
N THR A 56 -0.67 6.59 10.19
CA THR A 56 0.37 6.72 9.17
C THR A 56 -0.05 6.18 7.81
N ASP A 57 -0.98 5.22 7.74
CA ASP A 57 -1.61 4.79 6.49
C ASP A 57 -2.54 5.88 5.94
N HIS A 58 -3.29 6.57 6.80
CA HIS A 58 -4.15 7.70 6.38
C HIS A 58 -3.32 8.81 5.72
N ILE A 59 -2.21 9.21 6.35
CA ILE A 59 -1.30 10.25 5.81
C ILE A 59 -0.70 9.80 4.47
N ALA A 60 -0.30 8.53 4.36
CA ALA A 60 0.27 8.00 3.12
C ALA A 60 -0.75 8.04 1.97
N VAL A 61 -2.02 7.72 2.25
CA VAL A 61 -3.10 7.75 1.26
C VAL A 61 -3.46 9.17 0.85
N GLU A 62 -3.55 10.09 1.81
CA GLU A 62 -3.78 11.52 1.54
C GLU A 62 -2.71 12.07 0.58
N MET A 63 -1.44 11.79 0.85
CA MET A 63 -0.33 12.18 -0.01
C MET A 63 -0.41 11.54 -1.42
N LEU A 64 -0.79 10.27 -1.51
CA LEU A 64 -0.94 9.59 -2.80
C LEU A 64 -2.11 10.14 -3.62
N GLU A 65 -3.23 10.49 -2.99
CA GLU A 65 -4.37 11.15 -3.65
C GLU A 65 -4.00 12.58 -4.08
N GLU A 66 -3.30 13.36 -3.24
CA GLU A 66 -2.83 14.71 -3.57
C GLU A 66 -1.93 14.73 -4.81
N PHE A 67 -0.98 13.79 -4.89
CA PHE A 67 -0.12 13.65 -6.06
C PHE A 67 -0.76 12.90 -7.24
N GLY A 68 -2.02 12.47 -7.12
CA GLY A 68 -2.71 11.68 -8.15
C GLY A 68 -2.00 10.37 -8.50
N THR A 69 -1.26 9.80 -7.56
CA THR A 69 -0.45 8.59 -7.77
C THR A 69 -1.31 7.34 -7.61
N PRO A 70 -1.46 6.48 -8.63
CA PRO A 70 -2.27 5.27 -8.50
C PRO A 70 -1.66 4.27 -7.52
N TYR A 71 -2.45 3.81 -6.55
CA TYR A 71 -2.01 2.84 -5.56
C TYR A 71 -2.93 1.62 -5.43
N VAL A 72 -2.43 0.63 -4.71
CA VAL A 72 -3.08 -0.63 -4.35
C VAL A 72 -2.84 -0.83 -2.87
N MET A 73 -3.87 -1.23 -2.13
CA MET A 73 -3.69 -1.62 -0.73
C MET A 73 -3.53 -3.12 -0.63
N VAL A 74 -2.56 -3.53 0.18
CA VAL A 74 -2.23 -4.93 0.40
C VAL A 74 -2.25 -5.20 1.89
N LEU A 75 -3.26 -5.95 2.34
CA LEU A 75 -3.34 -6.43 3.70
C LEU A 75 -2.46 -7.68 3.84
N THR A 76 -1.35 -7.54 4.54
CA THR A 76 -0.32 -8.56 4.69
C THR A 76 -0.49 -9.39 5.96
N LYS A 77 0.21 -10.51 6.08
CA LYS A 77 0.25 -11.37 7.29
C LYS A 77 -1.13 -11.86 7.73
N ILE A 78 -2.05 -12.06 6.79
CA ILE A 78 -3.42 -12.51 7.09
C ILE A 78 -3.44 -13.89 7.77
N ASP A 79 -2.39 -14.69 7.60
CA ASP A 79 -2.18 -15.97 8.28
C ASP A 79 -2.03 -15.82 9.81
N ARG A 80 -1.69 -14.62 10.30
CA ARG A 80 -1.50 -14.33 11.72
C ARG A 80 -2.70 -13.67 12.36
N ALA A 81 -3.69 -13.22 11.58
CA ALA A 81 -4.89 -12.58 12.07
C ALA A 81 -5.98 -13.61 12.33
N SER A 82 -6.73 -13.47 13.43
CA SER A 82 -7.94 -14.26 13.62
C SER A 82 -9.00 -13.85 12.58
N ARG A 83 -9.91 -14.75 12.24
CA ARG A 83 -10.95 -14.47 11.23
C ARG A 83 -11.79 -13.22 11.57
N GLY A 84 -12.10 -13.02 12.86
CA GLY A 84 -12.84 -11.85 13.32
C GLY A 84 -12.07 -10.53 13.16
N VAL A 85 -10.77 -10.54 13.50
CA VAL A 85 -9.89 -9.37 13.33
C VAL A 85 -9.73 -9.06 11.84
N LEU A 86 -9.49 -10.07 11.01
CA LEU A 86 -9.34 -9.88 9.58
C LEU A 86 -10.60 -9.29 8.95
N LEU A 87 -11.78 -9.80 9.31
CA LEU A 87 -13.05 -9.27 8.80
C LEU A 87 -13.25 -7.81 9.21
N LYS A 88 -13.00 -7.48 10.48
CA LYS A 88 -13.06 -6.10 10.98
C LYS A 88 -12.14 -5.19 10.16
N ASN A 89 -10.88 -5.57 10.01
CA ASN A 89 -9.88 -4.76 9.31
C ASN A 89 -10.23 -4.58 7.82
N VAL A 90 -10.76 -5.61 7.16
CA VAL A 90 -11.22 -5.51 5.77
C VAL A 90 -12.37 -4.51 5.63
N LEU A 91 -13.35 -4.56 6.54
CA LEU A 91 -14.49 -3.63 6.51
C LEU A 91 -14.03 -2.18 6.76
N GLU A 92 -13.18 -1.98 7.77
CA GLU A 92 -12.60 -0.67 8.09
C GLU A 92 -11.82 -0.08 6.90
N ILE A 93 -11.03 -0.91 6.23
CA ILE A 93 -10.29 -0.52 5.02
C ILE A 93 -11.24 -0.18 3.86
N GLN A 94 -12.33 -0.94 3.69
CA GLN A 94 -13.31 -0.66 2.64
C GLN A 94 -14.07 0.64 2.88
N GLU A 95 -14.41 0.96 4.12
CA GLU A 95 -15.03 2.24 4.50
C GLU A 95 -14.04 3.38 4.29
N PHE A 96 -12.82 3.25 4.79
CA PHE A 96 -11.75 4.23 4.61
C PHE A 96 -11.52 4.57 3.13
N VAL A 97 -11.48 3.58 2.25
CA VAL A 97 -11.32 3.81 0.80
C VAL A 97 -12.50 4.60 0.23
N LYS A 98 -13.73 4.27 0.61
CA LYS A 98 -14.90 4.99 0.10
C LYS A 98 -14.90 6.46 0.49
N GLU A 99 -14.38 6.77 1.68
CA GLU A 99 -14.37 8.14 2.21
C GLU A 99 -13.16 8.95 1.74
N SER A 100 -12.00 8.30 1.66
CA SER A 100 -10.72 9.00 1.48
C SER A 100 -10.24 9.03 0.02
N THR A 101 -10.90 8.31 -0.88
CA THR A 101 -10.46 8.23 -2.28
C THR A 101 -11.43 8.96 -3.20
N GLN A 102 -10.89 9.85 -4.03
CA GLN A 102 -11.68 10.64 -4.97
C GLN A 102 -11.27 10.37 -6.43
N GLY A 103 -9.97 10.16 -6.68
CA GLY A 103 -9.42 9.96 -8.03
C GLY A 103 -9.00 8.53 -8.35
N CYS A 104 -8.72 7.71 -7.33
CA CYS A 104 -8.24 6.35 -7.50
C CYS A 104 -9.12 5.36 -6.71
N PHE A 105 -9.55 4.26 -7.32
CA PHE A 105 -10.21 3.18 -6.59
C PHE A 105 -9.16 2.10 -6.26
N PRO A 106 -8.49 2.16 -5.08
CA PRO A 106 -7.46 1.21 -4.74
C PRO A 106 -8.07 -0.18 -4.53
N GLN A 107 -7.54 -1.14 -5.29
CA GLN A 107 -7.86 -2.54 -5.09
C GLN A 107 -7.25 -3.02 -3.77
N LEU A 108 -8.02 -3.78 -2.99
CA LEU A 108 -7.54 -4.44 -1.76
C LEU A 108 -7.15 -5.89 -2.06
N PHE A 109 -5.89 -6.24 -1.77
CA PHE A 109 -5.40 -7.62 -1.81
C PHE A 109 -5.13 -8.16 -0.42
N LEU A 110 -5.49 -9.42 -0.18
CA LEU A 110 -5.16 -10.15 1.04
C LEU A 110 -3.97 -11.07 0.75
N VAL A 111 -2.88 -10.92 1.48
CA VAL A 111 -1.64 -11.69 1.25
C VAL A 111 -1.14 -12.31 2.54
N SER A 112 -0.88 -13.61 2.50
CA SER A 112 -0.21 -14.33 3.58
C SER A 112 1.29 -14.41 3.31
N ARG A 113 2.08 -14.64 4.36
CA ARG A 113 3.54 -14.80 4.21
C ARG A 113 3.93 -16.09 3.46
N CYS A 114 3.02 -17.07 3.38
CA CYS A 114 3.35 -18.45 3.00
C CYS A 114 2.65 -18.95 1.71
N SER A 115 1.70 -18.21 1.13
CA SER A 115 0.96 -18.68 -0.06
C SER A 115 1.24 -17.88 -1.33
N ARG A 116 1.63 -18.64 -2.37
CA ARG A 116 1.66 -18.28 -3.79
C ARG A 116 0.39 -17.50 -4.17
N ILE A 117 0.60 -16.30 -4.70
CA ILE A 117 -0.28 -15.54 -5.61
C ILE A 117 -1.78 -15.78 -5.38
N VAL A 118 -2.44 -14.84 -4.70
CA VAL A 118 -3.90 -14.73 -4.77
C VAL A 118 -4.26 -14.33 -6.20
N HIS A 119 -5.04 -15.18 -6.87
CA HIS A 119 -5.46 -15.02 -8.26
C HIS A 119 -6.16 -13.66 -8.46
N LEU A 120 -5.61 -12.85 -9.37
CA LEU A 120 -6.32 -11.75 -10.02
C LEU A 120 -7.27 -12.32 -11.07
N ALA A 121 -8.56 -12.10 -10.88
CA ALA A 121 -9.53 -12.08 -11.98
C ALA A 121 -10.12 -10.68 -12.04
N CYS A 122 -9.52 -9.81 -12.86
CA CYS A 122 -10.25 -8.68 -13.41
C CYS A 122 -11.10 -9.24 -14.55
N ARG A 123 -12.42 -9.33 -14.37
CA ARG A 123 -13.32 -9.49 -15.52
C ARG A 123 -13.38 -8.13 -16.23
N HIS A 124 -13.23 -8.18 -17.55
CA HIS A 124 -13.40 -7.09 -18.50
C HIS A 124 -14.73 -6.36 -18.32
#